data_AF-A0AA86NH38-F1
#
_entry.id   AF-A0AA86NH38-F1
#
_cell.length_a   1.000
_cell.length_b   1.000
_cell.length_c   1.000
_cell.angle_alpha   90.00
_cell.angle_beta   90.00
_cell.angle_gamma   90.00
#
_symmetry.space_group_name_H-M   'P 1'
#
loop_
_entity.id
_entity.type
_entity.pdbx_description
1 polymer ?
#
loop_
_entity_poly.entity_id
_entity_poly.type
_entity_poly.pdbx_seq_one_letter_code
_entity_poly.pdbx_strand_id
1 'polypeptide(L)'
;MITLIIYQLCNQKPFLELFSRNSQIEDQNGNKVSLKGYNFFGFNTESAVVHGLWDKRLEDLLDWTVSEGYNAIRLPFACDLALDLLNTKVGYIDYKLNPGLQGLTSSEILDYFINAAAVRGQVILFDMHKLYMKGEIDPLWYDSNLTEPKVIQGWKNMVQRYN
;
A
#
# COMPACT_ATOMS: atom_id res chain seq x y z
N MET A 1 1.13 19.58 32.03
CA MET A 1 0.10 18.82 31.29
C MET A 1 0.09 19.31 29.84
N ILE A 2 1.09 18.91 29.05
CA ILE A 2 1.31 19.35 27.65
C ILE A 2 1.41 18.14 26.70
N THR A 3 1.49 16.92 27.24
CA THR A 3 1.75 15.67 26.51
C THR A 3 0.56 15.17 25.66
N LEU A 4 -0.67 15.65 25.90
CA LEU A 4 -1.86 15.18 25.14
C LEU A 4 -2.07 15.89 23.80
N ILE A 5 -1.64 17.14 23.64
CA ILE A 5 -1.95 17.94 22.43
C ILE A 5 -1.08 17.50 21.24
N ILE A 6 0.15 17.02 21.49
CA ILE A 6 1.06 16.55 20.42
C ILE A 6 0.59 15.21 19.83
N TYR A 7 0.06 14.30 20.65
CA TYR A 7 -0.44 12.99 20.18
C TYR A 7 -1.63 13.12 19.23
N GLN A 8 -2.44 14.18 19.39
CA GLN A 8 -3.64 14.40 18.57
C GLN A 8 -3.31 14.99 17.19
N LEU A 9 -2.15 15.66 17.05
CA LEU A 9 -1.64 16.14 15.76
C LEU A 9 -0.95 15.04 14.94
N CYS A 10 -0.42 13.99 15.57
CA CYS A 10 0.21 12.85 14.87
C CYS A 10 -0.79 11.81 14.34
N ASN A 11 -2.05 11.85 14.78
CA ASN A 11 -3.09 10.88 14.40
C ASN A 11 -4.04 11.35 13.31
N GLN A 12 -3.84 12.55 12.74
CA GLN A 12 -4.48 12.89 11.47
C GLN A 12 -3.56 12.42 10.36
N LYS A 13 -3.92 11.31 9.70
CA LYS A 13 -3.35 10.97 8.39
C LYS A 13 -3.42 12.25 7.54
N PRO A 14 -2.34 12.71 6.90
CA PRO A 14 -2.41 13.87 6.03
C PRO A 14 -3.49 13.63 4.98
N PHE A 15 -4.57 14.38 5.09
CA PHE A 15 -5.75 14.20 4.28
C PHE A 15 -5.57 14.98 2.99
N LEU A 16 -5.16 14.27 1.94
CA LEU A 16 -5.06 14.78 0.58
C LEU A 16 -6.29 14.28 -0.19
N GLU A 17 -7.25 15.17 -0.45
CA GLU A 17 -8.35 14.87 -1.35
C GLU A 17 -7.93 15.17 -2.78
N LEU A 18 -8.20 14.24 -3.68
CA LEU A 18 -7.86 14.39 -5.10
C LEU A 18 -9.13 14.44 -5.94
N PHE A 19 -9.19 15.40 -6.84
CA PHE A 19 -10.30 15.63 -7.75
C PHE A 19 -9.83 15.53 -9.20
N SER A 20 -10.67 14.94 -10.07
CA SER A 20 -10.48 15.04 -11.52
C SER A 20 -11.24 16.25 -12.04
N ARG A 21 -10.53 17.26 -12.54
CA ARG A 21 -11.10 18.49 -13.11
C ARG A 21 -10.30 18.92 -14.33
N ASN A 22 -10.98 19.29 -15.42
CA ASN A 22 -10.34 19.81 -16.63
C ASN A 22 -9.14 18.97 -17.14
N SER A 23 -9.26 17.64 -17.08
CA SER A 23 -8.17 16.71 -17.44
C SER A 23 -6.91 16.82 -16.57
N GLN A 24 -7.03 17.31 -15.34
CA GLN A 24 -5.98 17.38 -14.33
C GLN A 24 -6.44 16.67 -13.04
N ILE A 25 -5.46 16.30 -12.22
CA ILE A 25 -5.70 15.96 -10.82
C ILE A 25 -5.45 17.24 -10.02
N GLU A 26 -6.42 17.65 -9.22
CA GLU A 26 -6.33 18.80 -8.30
C GLU A 26 -6.47 18.36 -6.85
N ASP A 27 -5.82 19.06 -5.92
CA ASP A 27 -6.04 18.89 -4.48
C ASP A 27 -7.31 19.64 -4.00
N GLN A 28 -7.64 19.53 -2.71
CA GLN A 28 -8.77 20.26 -2.10
C GLN A 28 -8.68 21.79 -2.21
N ASN A 29 -7.50 22.35 -2.45
CA ASN A 29 -7.27 23.78 -2.60
C ASN A 29 -7.30 24.22 -4.08
N GLY A 30 -7.52 23.30 -5.02
CA GLY A 30 -7.47 23.57 -6.45
C GLY A 30 -6.06 23.63 -7.05
N ASN A 31 -5.03 23.20 -6.29
CA ASN A 31 -3.68 23.11 -6.83
C ASN A 31 -3.57 21.86 -7.71
N LYS A 32 -2.94 22.01 -8.88
CA LYS A 32 -2.60 20.86 -9.73
C LYS A 32 -1.63 19.93 -9.00
N VAL A 33 -1.97 18.64 -8.95
CA VAL A 33 -1.13 17.57 -8.45
C VAL A 33 -0.54 16.79 -9.63
N SER A 34 0.78 16.63 -9.64
CA SER A 34 1.48 15.77 -10.60
C SER A 34 1.99 14.53 -9.88
N LEU A 35 1.64 13.35 -10.39
CA LEU A 35 2.06 12.06 -9.83
C LEU A 35 3.22 11.51 -10.66
N LYS A 36 4.45 11.69 -10.17
CA LYS A 36 5.63 10.97 -10.67
C LYS A 36 5.69 9.64 -9.93
N GLY A 37 5.00 8.65 -10.49
CA GLY A 37 4.79 7.36 -9.86
C GLY A 37 5.79 6.27 -10.29
N TYR A 38 5.97 5.26 -9.43
CA TYR A 38 6.57 3.98 -9.76
C TYR A 38 5.70 2.83 -9.24
N ASN A 39 5.94 1.61 -9.73
CA ASN A 39 5.26 0.42 -9.23
C ASN A 39 6.13 -0.28 -8.19
N PHE A 40 5.56 -0.61 -7.03
CA PHE A 40 6.24 -1.43 -6.02
C PHE A 40 5.39 -2.68 -5.75
N PHE A 41 5.73 -3.79 -6.41
CA PHE A 41 4.96 -5.02 -6.36
C PHE A 41 5.41 -5.95 -5.22
N GLY A 42 4.59 -6.96 -4.95
CA GLY A 42 4.91 -8.04 -4.00
C GLY A 42 3.71 -8.51 -3.18
N PHE A 43 2.84 -7.59 -2.75
CA PHE A 43 1.56 -7.93 -2.10
C PHE A 43 0.59 -8.70 -3.03
N ASN A 44 0.81 -8.64 -4.33
CA ASN A 44 0.09 -9.44 -5.33
C ASN A 44 0.70 -10.83 -5.59
N THR A 45 1.73 -11.22 -4.84
CA THR A 45 2.48 -12.47 -5.02
C THR A 45 2.42 -13.34 -3.77
N GLU A 46 2.88 -14.58 -3.86
CA GLU A 46 2.97 -15.51 -2.70
C GLU A 46 3.88 -14.99 -1.56
N SER A 47 4.67 -13.93 -1.79
CA SER A 47 5.40 -13.26 -0.71
C SER A 47 4.49 -12.48 0.23
N ALA A 48 3.33 -12.01 -0.24
CA ALA A 48 2.40 -11.17 0.52
C ALA A 48 3.03 -9.93 1.20
N VAL A 49 4.17 -9.47 0.70
CA VAL A 49 4.89 -8.26 1.12
C VAL A 49 5.62 -7.71 -0.09
N VAL A 50 5.96 -6.42 -0.08
CA VAL A 50 6.79 -5.83 -1.13
C VAL A 50 8.11 -6.59 -1.31
N HIS A 51 8.52 -6.75 -2.56
CA HIS A 51 9.77 -7.44 -2.89
C HIS A 51 11.01 -6.63 -2.52
N GLY A 52 12.17 -7.29 -2.44
CA GLY A 52 13.45 -6.66 -2.11
C GLY A 52 13.81 -6.63 -0.63
N LEU A 53 12.87 -6.90 0.28
CA LEU A 53 13.12 -6.90 1.73
C LEU A 53 14.03 -8.03 2.22
N TRP A 54 14.39 -8.97 1.34
CA TRP A 54 15.40 -9.99 1.59
C TRP A 54 16.85 -9.48 1.47
N ASP A 55 17.05 -8.29 0.90
CA ASP A 55 18.39 -7.72 0.62
C ASP A 55 18.50 -6.22 0.93
N LYS A 56 17.37 -5.54 1.13
CA LYS A 56 17.32 -4.10 1.36
C LYS A 56 16.42 -3.77 2.55
N ARG A 57 16.79 -2.71 3.26
CA ARG A 57 15.93 -2.08 4.25
C ARG A 57 14.83 -1.30 3.52
N LEU A 58 13.59 -1.41 3.98
CA LEU A 58 12.44 -0.75 3.35
C LEU A 58 12.63 0.77 3.24
N GLU A 59 13.10 1.39 4.32
CA GLU A 59 13.35 2.83 4.39
C GLU A 59 14.32 3.29 3.30
N ASP A 60 15.40 2.54 3.07
CA ASP A 60 16.43 2.90 2.09
C ASP A 60 15.87 2.88 0.66
N LEU A 61 14.98 1.92 0.36
CA LEU A 61 14.30 1.85 -0.94
C LEU A 61 13.39 3.07 -1.13
N LEU A 62 12.58 3.41 -0.12
CA LEU A 62 11.67 4.55 -0.20
C LEU A 62 12.44 5.89 -0.27
N ASP A 63 13.48 6.06 0.56
CA ASP A 63 14.34 7.25 0.58
C ASP A 63 15.02 7.47 -0.76
N TRP A 64 15.53 6.40 -1.39
CA TRP A 64 16.10 6.49 -2.72
C TRP A 64 15.07 6.99 -3.75
N THR A 65 13.85 6.44 -3.76
CA THR A 65 12.83 6.89 -4.73
C THR A 65 12.42 8.35 -4.54
N VAL A 66 12.38 8.84 -3.31
CA VAL A 66 12.17 10.27 -3.03
C VAL A 66 13.34 11.11 -3.53
N SER A 67 14.58 10.65 -3.35
CA SER A 67 15.76 11.36 -3.85
C SER A 67 15.80 11.48 -5.39
N GLU A 68 15.21 10.50 -6.08
CA GLU A 68 15.00 10.51 -7.54
C GLU A 68 13.75 11.32 -7.95
N GLY A 69 13.04 11.91 -6.99
CA GLY A 69 11.90 12.80 -7.19
C GLY A 69 10.56 12.10 -7.38
N TYR A 70 10.43 10.80 -7.10
CA TYR A 70 9.14 10.10 -7.13
C TYR A 70 8.28 10.45 -5.91
N ASN A 71 7.00 10.72 -6.15
CA ASN A 71 6.04 11.12 -5.12
C ASN A 71 4.77 10.24 -5.08
N ALA A 72 4.73 9.16 -5.86
CA ALA A 72 3.61 8.23 -5.86
C ALA A 72 4.07 6.78 -6.03
N ILE A 73 3.34 5.86 -5.41
CA ILE A 73 3.56 4.42 -5.50
C ILE A 73 2.26 3.78 -5.96
N ARG A 74 2.29 3.10 -7.12
CA ARG A 74 1.25 2.13 -7.48
C ARG A 74 1.59 0.82 -6.78
N LEU A 75 0.66 0.32 -5.97
CA LEU A 75 0.84 -0.83 -5.08
C LEU A 75 -0.07 -2.00 -5.50
N PRO A 76 0.44 -2.92 -6.34
CA PRO A 76 -0.24 -4.17 -6.67
C PRO A 76 -0.50 -5.04 -5.44
N PHE A 77 -1.74 -5.48 -5.26
CA PHE A 77 -2.17 -6.49 -4.29
C PHE A 77 -3.14 -7.49 -4.93
N ALA A 78 -3.33 -8.65 -4.31
CA ALA A 78 -4.27 -9.67 -4.78
C ALA A 78 -5.60 -9.64 -3.99
N CYS A 79 -6.70 -10.04 -4.64
CA CYS A 79 -8.02 -10.08 -4.00
C CYS A 79 -8.07 -11.06 -2.82
N ASP A 80 -7.48 -12.25 -2.95
CA ASP A 80 -7.40 -13.23 -1.87
C ASP A 80 -6.66 -12.70 -0.64
N LEU A 81 -5.57 -11.95 -0.83
CA LEU A 81 -4.90 -11.22 0.26
C LEU A 81 -5.85 -10.22 0.92
N ALA A 82 -6.57 -9.40 0.14
CA ALA A 82 -7.50 -8.41 0.68
C ALA A 82 -8.69 -9.03 1.43
N LEU A 83 -9.03 -10.29 1.13
CA LEU A 83 -10.05 -11.06 1.85
C LEU A 83 -9.51 -11.72 3.13
N ASP A 84 -8.19 -11.94 3.23
CA ASP A 84 -7.55 -12.64 4.35
C ASP A 84 -6.27 -11.94 4.85
N LEU A 85 -6.42 -10.64 5.15
CA LEU A 85 -5.32 -9.75 5.55
C LEU A 85 -4.57 -10.21 6.81
N LEU A 86 -5.23 -10.91 7.73
CA LEU A 86 -4.68 -11.29 9.03
C LEU A 86 -3.97 -12.65 9.04
N ASN A 87 -4.38 -13.59 8.19
CA ASN A 87 -3.85 -14.97 8.23
C ASN A 87 -2.90 -15.30 7.08
N THR A 88 -2.71 -14.37 6.13
CA THR A 88 -1.79 -14.57 5.01
C THR A 88 -0.34 -14.68 5.50
N LYS A 89 0.33 -15.75 5.07
CA LYS A 89 1.74 -15.98 5.39
C LYS A 89 2.63 -14.96 4.67
N VAL A 90 3.57 -14.41 5.43
CA VAL A 90 4.58 -13.48 4.93
C VAL A 90 5.77 -14.27 4.38
N GLY A 91 6.22 -13.88 3.19
CA GLY A 91 7.44 -14.39 2.56
C GLY A 91 8.71 -13.97 3.32
N TYR A 92 9.87 -14.41 2.83
CA TYR A 92 11.13 -14.12 3.50
C TYR A 92 11.47 -12.61 3.51
N ILE A 93 11.82 -12.11 4.69
CA ILE A 93 12.35 -10.76 4.94
C ILE A 93 13.64 -10.94 5.73
N ASP A 94 14.71 -10.23 5.35
CA ASP A 94 15.90 -10.15 6.20
C ASP A 94 15.62 -9.23 7.39
N TYR A 95 15.32 -9.83 8.56
CA TYR A 95 15.05 -9.10 9.79
C TYR A 95 16.29 -8.47 10.43
N LYS A 96 17.52 -8.76 9.97
CA LYS A 96 18.69 -7.97 10.39
C LYS A 96 18.65 -6.59 9.74
N LEU A 97 18.18 -6.50 8.50
CA LEU A 97 17.97 -5.23 7.78
C LEU A 97 16.65 -4.56 8.18
N ASN A 98 15.61 -5.36 8.43
CA ASN A 98 14.25 -4.89 8.73
C ASN A 98 13.73 -5.42 10.09
N PRO A 99 14.40 -5.13 11.22
CA PRO A 99 14.06 -5.72 12.51
C PRO A 99 12.63 -5.37 12.99
N GLY A 100 12.12 -4.20 12.61
CA GLY A 100 10.77 -3.76 12.96
C GLY A 100 9.64 -4.56 12.27
N LEU A 101 9.96 -5.37 11.26
CA LEU A 101 8.98 -6.20 10.56
C LEU A 101 8.88 -7.63 11.12
N GLN A 102 9.73 -7.98 12.10
CA GLN A 102 9.77 -9.34 12.63
C GLN A 102 8.50 -9.67 13.41
N GLY A 103 7.84 -10.77 13.02
CA GLY A 103 6.62 -11.25 13.66
C GLY A 103 5.34 -10.52 13.24
N LEU A 104 5.44 -9.52 12.35
CA LEU A 104 4.28 -8.85 11.80
C LEU A 104 3.56 -9.71 10.75
N THR A 105 2.23 -9.63 10.75
CA THR A 105 1.38 -10.16 9.68
C THR A 105 1.55 -9.36 8.38
N SER A 106 1.10 -9.90 7.25
CA SER A 106 1.11 -9.18 5.96
C SER A 106 0.38 -7.83 6.06
N SER A 107 -0.76 -7.78 6.76
CA SER A 107 -1.51 -6.54 6.95
C SER A 107 -0.78 -5.49 7.80
N GLU A 108 -0.08 -5.89 8.85
CA GLU A 108 0.73 -4.97 9.66
C GLU A 108 1.95 -4.47 8.89
N ILE A 109 2.54 -5.30 8.03
CA ILE A 109 3.62 -4.88 7.13
C ILE A 109 3.09 -3.92 6.06
N LEU A 110 1.88 -4.12 5.56
CA LEU A 110 1.22 -3.20 4.65
C LEU A 110 0.94 -1.84 5.32
N ASP A 111 0.46 -1.84 6.57
CA ASP A 111 0.31 -0.60 7.36
C ASP A 111 1.65 0.11 7.55
N TYR A 112 2.69 -0.65 7.92
CA TYR A 112 4.05 -0.14 8.08
C TYR A 112 4.53 0.51 6.78
N PHE A 113 4.36 -0.17 5.65
CA PHE A 113 4.74 0.31 4.32
C PHE A 113 4.04 1.64 3.97
N ILE A 114 2.72 1.71 4.16
CA ILE A 114 1.93 2.90 3.85
C ILE A 114 2.35 4.07 4.74
N ASN A 115 2.56 3.83 6.04
CA ASN A 115 3.04 4.86 6.95
C ASN A 115 4.46 5.33 6.59
N ALA A 116 5.35 4.40 6.24
CA ALA A 116 6.72 4.72 5.82
C ALA A 116 6.75 5.55 4.52
N ALA A 117 5.85 5.28 3.57
CA ALA A 117 5.66 6.08 2.36
C ALA A 117 5.02 7.44 2.66
N ALA A 118 4.03 7.50 3.54
CA ALA A 118 3.34 8.74 3.91
C ALA A 118 4.25 9.75 4.62
N VAL A 119 5.11 9.29 5.54
CA VAL A 119 6.14 10.15 6.20
C VAL A 119 7.08 10.79 5.17
N ARG A 120 7.23 10.15 4.01
CA ARG A 120 8.06 10.59 2.88
C ARG A 120 7.29 11.40 1.84
N GLY A 121 6.02 11.70 2.09
CA GLY A 121 5.16 12.47 1.18
C GLY A 121 4.80 11.71 -0.11
N GLN A 122 4.87 10.37 -0.11
CA GLN A 122 4.48 9.55 -1.24
C GLN A 122 3.01 9.14 -1.15
N VAL A 123 2.26 9.36 -2.23
CA VAL A 123 0.85 8.94 -2.35
C VAL A 123 0.78 7.47 -2.78
N ILE A 124 -0.12 6.69 -2.18
CA ILE A 124 -0.36 5.29 -2.55
C ILE A 124 -1.57 5.18 -3.48
N LEU A 125 -1.38 4.54 -4.63
CA LEU A 125 -2.45 4.08 -5.52
C LEU A 125 -2.58 2.57 -5.39
N PHE A 126 -3.62 2.11 -4.71
CA PHE A 126 -3.93 0.69 -4.60
C PHE A 126 -4.36 0.11 -5.94
N ASP A 127 -3.79 -1.04 -6.29
CA ASP A 127 -4.06 -1.77 -7.54
C ASP A 127 -4.41 -3.22 -7.22
N MET A 128 -5.68 -3.60 -7.31
CA MET A 128 -6.06 -5.02 -7.23
C MET A 128 -5.65 -5.69 -8.53
N HIS A 129 -4.44 -6.23 -8.52
CA HIS A 129 -3.71 -6.65 -9.71
C HIS A 129 -4.11 -8.04 -10.19
N LYS A 130 -4.54 -8.89 -9.25
CA LYS A 130 -4.85 -10.31 -9.46
C LYS A 130 -5.99 -10.74 -8.55
N LEU A 131 -6.71 -11.79 -8.93
CA LEU A 131 -7.61 -12.48 -8.02
C LEU A 131 -6.82 -13.25 -6.96
N TYR A 132 -5.76 -13.94 -7.37
CA TYR A 132 -4.95 -14.79 -6.50
C TYR A 132 -3.50 -14.34 -6.41
N MET A 133 -2.89 -14.47 -5.23
CA MET A 133 -1.44 -14.23 -5.07
C MET A 133 -0.60 -15.16 -5.97
N LYS A 134 -1.04 -16.41 -6.12
CA LYS A 134 -0.38 -17.41 -6.96
C LYS A 134 -0.82 -17.30 -8.42
N GLY A 135 0.08 -17.60 -9.37
CA GLY A 135 -0.24 -17.69 -10.80
C GLY A 135 -0.13 -16.37 -11.58
N GLU A 136 -0.82 -16.30 -12.72
CA GLU A 136 -0.82 -15.15 -13.64
C GLU A 136 -2.01 -14.22 -13.40
N ILE A 137 -2.05 -13.08 -14.10
CA ILE A 137 -3.19 -12.15 -14.05
C ILE A 137 -4.42 -12.81 -14.69
N ASP A 138 -5.54 -12.76 -13.96
CA ASP A 138 -6.81 -13.32 -14.40
C ASP A 138 -7.39 -12.50 -15.57
N PRO A 139 -8.02 -13.16 -16.57
CA PRO A 139 -8.58 -12.46 -17.74
C PRO A 139 -9.80 -11.60 -17.40
N LEU A 140 -10.43 -11.85 -16.26
CA LEU A 140 -11.57 -11.11 -15.73
C LEU A 140 -11.32 -10.78 -14.26
N TRP A 141 -12.05 -9.78 -13.77
CA TRP A 141 -11.98 -9.30 -12.39
C TRP A 141 -12.76 -10.16 -11.39
N TYR A 142 -13.23 -11.35 -11.78
CA TYR A 142 -13.89 -12.34 -10.93
C TYR A 142 -13.81 -13.73 -11.59
N ASP A 143 -14.06 -14.78 -10.82
CA ASP A 143 -14.26 -16.14 -11.32
C ASP A 143 -15.33 -16.89 -10.50
N SER A 144 -15.43 -18.22 -10.68
CA SER A 144 -16.40 -19.04 -9.94
C SER A 144 -16.11 -19.17 -8.43
N ASN A 145 -14.87 -18.89 -8.00
CA ASN A 145 -14.41 -19.03 -6.62
C ASN A 145 -14.33 -17.67 -5.91
N LEU A 146 -13.65 -16.69 -6.50
CA LEU A 146 -13.65 -15.28 -6.15
C LEU A 146 -14.67 -14.54 -7.03
N THR A 147 -15.93 -14.70 -6.64
CA THR A 147 -17.08 -14.06 -7.29
C THR A 147 -17.05 -12.54 -7.15
N GLU A 148 -17.79 -11.83 -8.01
CA GLU A 148 -17.93 -10.36 -7.94
C GLU A 148 -18.20 -9.83 -6.52
N PRO A 149 -19.13 -10.40 -5.71
CA PRO A 149 -19.32 -9.97 -4.33
C PRO A 149 -18.07 -10.09 -3.44
N LYS A 150 -17.24 -11.12 -3.64
CA LYS A 150 -15.98 -11.28 -2.91
C LYS A 150 -14.96 -10.24 -3.34
N VAL A 151 -14.88 -9.94 -4.64
CA VAL A 151 -13.96 -8.93 -5.17
C VAL A 151 -14.32 -7.53 -4.66
N ILE A 152 -15.62 -7.21 -4.65
CA ILE A 152 -16.13 -5.98 -4.02
C ILE A 152 -15.82 -5.97 -2.52
N GLN A 153 -15.95 -7.10 -1.82
CA GLN A 153 -15.60 -7.19 -0.40
C GLN A 153 -14.10 -6.97 -0.16
N GLY A 154 -13.23 -7.49 -1.02
CA GLY A 154 -11.78 -7.23 -0.97
C GLY A 154 -11.47 -5.74 -1.07
N TRP A 155 -12.09 -5.04 -2.02
CA TRP A 155 -11.97 -3.57 -2.11
C TRP A 155 -12.50 -2.86 -0.87
N LYS A 156 -13.66 -3.27 -0.33
CA LYS A 156 -14.22 -2.69 0.90
C LYS A 156 -13.28 -2.86 2.09
N ASN A 157 -12.65 -4.02 2.24
CA ASN A 157 -11.69 -4.27 3.32
C ASN A 157 -10.50 -3.29 3.23
N MET A 158 -9.97 -3.07 2.03
CA MET A 158 -8.86 -2.13 1.79
C MET A 158 -9.28 -0.68 2.06
N VAL A 159 -10.44 -0.25 1.56
CA VAL A 159 -10.97 1.10 1.80
C VAL A 159 -11.23 1.31 3.29
N GLN A 160 -11.90 0.38 3.99
CA GLN A 160 -12.17 0.50 5.42
C GLN A 160 -10.90 0.62 6.26
N ARG A 161 -9.81 -0.04 5.85
CA ARG A 161 -8.53 0.02 6.55
C ARG A 161 -7.79 1.35 6.34
N TYR A 162 -7.87 1.92 5.12
CA TYR A 162 -7.01 3.05 4.73
C TYR A 162 -7.71 4.39 4.55
N ASN A 163 -9.04 4.44 4.57
CA ASN A 163 -9.81 5.69 4.61
C ASN A 163 -9.62 6.48 5.91
#